data_AF-A0A3G5BRY3-F1
#
_entry.id   AF-A0A3G5BRY3-F1
#
_cell.length_a   1.000
_cell.length_b   1.000
_cell.length_c   1.000
_cell.angle_alpha   90.00
_cell.angle_beta   90.00
_cell.angle_gamma   90.00
#
_symmetry.space_group_name_H-M   'P 1'
#
loop_
_entity.id
_entity.type
_entity.pdbx_description
1 polymer ?
#
loop_
_entity_poly.entity_id
_entity_poly.type
_entity_poly.pdbx_seq_one_letter_code
_entity_poly.pdbx_strand_id
1 'polypeptide(L)'
;MIRQCGRAKRRDQGVAMTVQEHGIAAGHVLLLRYLNRAAVLCEQGYVPGSALDTAMRLGCGLAAGPLSVMDAIGLGRVLELMAGAAVTPAPLLTAMARQGRLGFGDHARPDEPEPVAAVPPASAGIVGSGTMAAGIAQALAVHGVHTTLVARGAERAAAALRSVSAALDKAVARGRLEPATREAAIGRLRASVSIDDLADCDFVIEAVVEEEDPKRAVFAALDRVCRPGAVLATTTSSLSVADCAAATGRPADVVGMHFFNPAPVMKLVEVGHTPHTAPRTTAAARALARHLGKVPVSCPDRSGFIVNYLLFPYLNDAIGMVERGQAGVAELDREMHEVHGFPIGPFALLDTIGLDVSLAILRRLHQQFGDPATRPGPMLTRLVAEGRLGRKSGAGFHVQRPSEGASR
;
A
#
# COMPACT_ATOMS: atom_id res chain seq x y z
N MET A 1 38.04 26.34 26.26
CA MET A 1 37.94 25.23 27.23
C MET A 1 36.49 24.74 27.20
N ILE A 2 36.14 23.72 26.41
CA ILE A 2 36.21 22.27 26.70
C ILE A 2 35.25 21.84 27.83
N ARG A 3 34.40 20.85 27.48
CA ARG A 3 33.49 19.97 28.29
C ARG A 3 32.10 20.57 28.56
N GLN A 4 30.99 19.86 28.37
CA GLN A 4 30.78 18.41 28.38
C GLN A 4 29.56 18.03 27.52
N CYS A 5 29.79 17.15 26.55
CA CYS A 5 28.77 16.50 25.72
C CYS A 5 28.12 15.38 26.54
N GLY A 6 26.84 15.54 26.88
CA GLY A 6 26.03 14.46 27.44
C GLY A 6 25.66 13.46 26.35
N ARG A 7 26.39 12.33 26.29
CA ARG A 7 26.03 11.17 25.47
C ARG A 7 24.65 10.66 25.88
N ALA A 8 23.64 10.88 25.05
CA ALA A 8 22.39 10.14 25.12
C ALA A 8 22.70 8.65 24.86
N LYS A 9 22.43 7.81 25.86
CA LYS A 9 22.47 6.34 25.73
C LYS A 9 21.53 5.93 24.60
N ARG A 10 22.08 5.46 23.47
CA ARG A 10 21.35 4.59 22.55
C ARG A 10 20.96 3.35 23.35
N ARG A 11 19.66 3.15 23.58
CA ARG A 11 19.14 1.86 24.03
C ARG A 11 19.18 0.93 22.82
N ASP A 12 20.12 0.00 22.86
CA ASP A 12 20.17 -1.16 21.99
C ASP A 12 19.00 -2.07 22.41
N GLN A 13 17.85 -1.92 21.74
CA GLN A 13 16.71 -2.82 21.89
C GLN A 13 16.82 -3.90 20.81
N GLY A 14 17.77 -4.82 20.99
CA GLY A 14 17.73 -6.09 20.27
C GLY A 14 16.45 -6.82 20.67
N VAL A 15 15.63 -7.20 19.70
CA VAL A 15 14.42 -8.00 19.93
C VAL A 15 14.86 -9.37 20.44
N ALA A 16 14.82 -9.57 21.75
CA ALA A 16 15.12 -10.86 22.37
C ALA A 16 13.93 -11.81 22.13
N MET A 17 13.98 -12.59 21.05
CA MET A 17 12.98 -13.62 20.75
C MET A 17 13.33 -14.90 21.53
N THR A 18 12.75 -15.04 22.73
CA THR A 18 12.90 -16.21 23.60
C THR A 18 11.86 -17.28 23.27
N VAL A 19 12.28 -18.55 23.32
CA VAL A 19 11.38 -19.71 23.29
C VAL A 19 10.78 -19.84 24.70
N GLN A 20 9.46 -19.73 24.83
CA GLN A 20 8.78 -19.92 26.12
C GLN A 20 8.70 -21.42 26.45
N GLU A 21 8.56 -21.77 27.73
CA GLU A 21 8.42 -23.16 28.22
C GLU A 21 7.25 -23.95 27.57
N HIS A 22 6.35 -23.27 26.84
CA HIS A 22 5.16 -23.82 26.19
C HIS A 22 5.23 -23.81 24.64
N GLY A 23 6.40 -23.57 24.04
CA GLY A 23 6.58 -23.49 22.59
C GLY A 23 6.86 -22.07 22.09
N ILE A 24 6.92 -21.90 20.76
CA ILE A 24 7.13 -20.59 20.12
C ILE A 24 5.80 -19.82 20.13
N ALA A 25 5.80 -18.60 20.65
CA ALA A 25 4.60 -17.77 20.72
C ALA A 25 3.99 -17.50 19.33
N ALA A 26 2.67 -17.31 19.28
CA ALA A 26 1.93 -17.22 18.03
C ALA A 26 2.40 -16.06 17.13
N GLY A 27 2.66 -14.89 17.70
CA GLY A 27 3.18 -13.74 16.96
C GLY A 27 4.54 -14.02 16.33
N HIS A 28 5.43 -14.76 16.99
CA HIS A 28 6.69 -15.20 16.39
C HIS A 28 6.46 -16.07 15.15
N VAL A 29 5.54 -17.04 15.21
CA VAL A 29 5.22 -17.89 14.05
C VAL A 29 4.67 -17.05 12.90
N LEU A 30 3.78 -16.11 13.20
CA LEU A 30 3.21 -15.19 12.21
C LEU A 30 4.28 -14.30 11.56
N LEU A 31 5.18 -13.74 12.37
CA LEU A 31 6.32 -12.96 11.89
C LEU A 31 7.20 -13.80 10.96
N LEU A 32 7.57 -15.02 11.36
CA LEU A 32 8.43 -15.89 10.56
C LEU A 32 7.81 -16.22 9.20
N ARG A 33 6.50 -16.47 9.13
CA ARG A 33 5.79 -16.67 7.84
C ARG A 33 5.87 -15.43 6.95
N TYR A 34 5.64 -14.25 7.53
CA TYR A 34 5.76 -12.98 6.83
C TYR A 34 7.17 -12.73 6.29
N LEU A 35 8.21 -12.92 7.12
CA LEU A 35 9.61 -12.78 6.72
C LEU A 35 10.00 -13.78 5.63
N ASN A 36 9.54 -15.03 5.76
CA ASN A 36 9.79 -16.07 4.77
C ASN A 36 9.22 -15.71 3.40
N ARG A 37 8.02 -15.11 3.38
CA ARG A 37 7.36 -14.68 2.14
C ARG A 37 8.08 -13.51 1.48
N ALA A 38 8.62 -12.58 2.27
CA ALA A 38 9.50 -11.53 1.75
C ALA A 38 10.75 -12.12 1.08
N ALA A 39 11.36 -13.16 1.67
CA ALA A 39 12.49 -13.86 1.08
C ALA A 39 12.13 -14.55 -0.26
N VAL A 40 10.95 -15.17 -0.37
CA VAL A 40 10.45 -15.73 -1.64
C VAL A 40 10.30 -14.64 -2.70
N LEU A 41 9.80 -13.46 -2.33
CA LEU A 41 9.65 -12.34 -3.27
C LEU A 41 11.00 -11.83 -3.79
N CYS A 42 12.03 -11.81 -2.93
CA CYS A 42 13.40 -11.50 -3.34
C CYS A 42 14.00 -12.57 -4.24
N GLU A 43 13.74 -13.85 -3.96
CA GLU A 43 14.22 -14.97 -4.77
C GLU A 43 13.70 -14.91 -6.21
N GLN A 44 12.44 -14.49 -6.37
CA GLN A 44 11.82 -14.28 -7.67
C GLN A 44 12.42 -13.11 -8.46
N GLY A 45 13.27 -12.29 -7.84
CA GLY A 45 13.83 -11.09 -8.48
C GLY A 45 12.79 -10.04 -8.85
N TYR A 46 11.62 -10.04 -8.21
CA TYR A 46 10.52 -9.14 -8.55
C TYR A 46 10.88 -7.66 -8.32
N VAL A 47 11.54 -7.38 -7.19
CA VAL A 47 12.10 -6.06 -6.86
C VAL A 47 13.40 -6.24 -6.06
N PRO A 48 14.31 -5.24 -6.09
CA PRO A 48 15.45 -5.21 -5.19
C PRO A 48 15.02 -5.26 -3.72
N GLY A 49 15.88 -5.81 -2.85
CA GLY A 49 15.58 -5.93 -1.42
C GLY A 49 15.33 -4.57 -0.73
N SER A 50 16.08 -3.53 -1.10
CA SER A 50 15.90 -2.17 -0.58
C SER A 50 14.55 -1.54 -0.98
N ALA A 51 14.08 -1.84 -2.19
CA ALA A 51 12.76 -1.43 -2.68
C ALA A 51 11.64 -2.13 -1.90
N LEU A 52 11.77 -3.45 -1.67
CA LEU A 52 10.84 -4.23 -0.87
C LEU A 52 10.74 -3.67 0.55
N ASP A 53 11.87 -3.46 1.22
CA ASP A 53 11.91 -2.91 2.57
C ASP A 53 11.33 -1.49 2.63
N THR A 54 11.65 -0.64 1.66
CA THR A 54 11.09 0.71 1.56
C THR A 54 9.58 0.69 1.37
N ALA A 55 9.06 -0.18 0.50
CA ALA A 55 7.63 -0.35 0.28
C ALA A 55 6.93 -0.80 1.56
N MET A 56 7.45 -1.82 2.26
CA MET A 56 6.80 -2.31 3.48
C MET A 56 6.85 -1.30 4.63
N ARG A 57 7.96 -0.58 4.80
CA ARG A 57 8.06 0.49 5.81
C ARG A 57 7.07 1.62 5.56
N LEU A 58 7.01 2.12 4.33
CA LEU A 58 6.19 3.30 4.04
C LEU A 58 4.72 2.97 3.76
N GLY A 59 4.44 1.79 3.23
CA GLY A 59 3.09 1.30 2.93
C GLY A 59 2.35 0.77 4.15
N CYS A 60 3.06 0.06 5.05
CA CYS A 60 2.47 -0.49 6.28
C CYS A 60 2.88 0.29 7.55
N GLY A 61 3.72 1.32 7.44
CA GLY A 61 4.19 2.12 8.58
C GLY A 61 5.24 1.43 9.44
N LEU A 62 5.86 0.33 8.98
CA LEU A 62 6.82 -0.44 9.77
C LEU A 62 8.09 0.37 10.07
N ALA A 63 8.67 0.16 11.26
CA ALA A 63 9.94 0.78 11.64
C ALA A 63 11.11 0.28 10.75
N ALA A 64 11.10 -1.01 10.42
CA ALA A 64 12.06 -1.68 9.56
C ALA A 64 11.33 -2.56 8.54
N GLY A 65 11.91 -2.73 7.35
CA GLY A 65 11.38 -3.65 6.35
C GLY A 65 11.70 -5.11 6.73
N PRO A 66 11.00 -6.09 6.13
CA PRO A 66 11.17 -7.49 6.50
C PRO A 66 12.60 -8.01 6.34
N LEU A 67 13.35 -7.57 5.32
CA LEU A 67 14.72 -8.04 5.13
C LEU A 67 15.67 -7.44 6.19
N SER A 68 15.49 -6.15 6.50
CA SER A 68 16.18 -5.49 7.61
C SER A 68 15.88 -6.16 8.95
N VAL A 69 14.64 -6.61 9.18
CA VAL A 69 14.26 -7.37 10.38
C VAL A 69 14.99 -8.72 10.42
N MET A 70 15.06 -9.44 9.29
CA MET A 70 15.84 -10.69 9.23
C MET A 70 17.33 -10.47 9.51
N ASP A 71 17.92 -9.40 8.99
CA ASP A 71 19.33 -9.07 9.23
C ASP A 71 19.58 -8.69 10.70
N ALA A 72 18.63 -8.00 11.35
CA ALA A 72 18.71 -7.68 12.77
C ALA A 72 18.61 -8.92 13.67
N ILE A 73 17.81 -9.92 13.28
CA ILE A 73 17.72 -11.21 14.00
C ILE A 73 18.97 -12.07 13.72
N GLY A 74 19.50 -11.98 12.51
CA GLY A 74 20.60 -12.79 11.99
C GLY A 74 20.10 -14.07 11.30
N LEU A 75 20.62 -14.35 10.10
CA LEU A 75 20.11 -15.44 9.24
C LEU A 75 20.12 -16.82 9.93
N GLY A 76 21.19 -17.16 10.65
CA GLY A 76 21.28 -18.44 11.37
C GLY A 76 20.17 -18.59 12.40
N ARG A 77 19.91 -17.53 13.17
CA ARG A 77 18.85 -17.52 14.19
C ARG A 77 17.45 -17.58 13.55
N VAL A 78 17.24 -16.89 12.43
CA VAL A 78 15.98 -16.97 11.67
C VAL A 78 15.70 -18.42 11.26
N LEU A 79 16.70 -19.13 10.73
CA LEU A 79 16.55 -20.53 10.32
C LEU A 79 16.24 -21.47 11.50
N GLU A 80 16.91 -21.29 12.64
CA GLU A 80 16.62 -22.04 13.87
C GLU A 80 15.16 -21.83 14.33
N LEU A 81 14.70 -20.57 14.33
CA LEU A 81 13.35 -20.22 14.73
C LEU A 81 12.30 -20.78 13.76
N MET A 82 12.58 -20.73 12.45
CA MET A 82 11.71 -21.34 11.43
C MET A 82 11.58 -22.85 11.64
N ALA A 83 12.69 -23.54 11.94
CA ALA A 83 12.67 -24.97 12.24
C ALA A 83 11.82 -25.28 13.49
N GLY A 84 11.99 -24.52 14.58
CA GLY A 84 11.19 -24.68 15.79
C GLY A 84 9.70 -24.34 15.60
N ALA A 85 9.37 -23.47 14.64
CA ALA A 85 8.01 -23.04 14.33
C ALA A 85 7.33 -23.90 13.24
N ALA A 86 8.00 -24.95 12.76
CA ALA A 86 7.59 -25.75 11.61
C ALA A 86 7.29 -24.90 10.35
N VAL A 87 8.02 -23.80 10.17
CA VAL A 87 7.98 -22.97 8.96
C VAL A 87 9.08 -23.47 8.02
N THR A 88 8.71 -23.90 6.82
CA THR A 88 9.71 -24.31 5.81
C THR A 88 10.39 -23.06 5.25
N PRO A 89 11.71 -22.91 5.39
CA PRO A 89 12.42 -21.72 4.93
C PRO A 89 12.41 -21.63 3.41
N ALA A 90 12.34 -20.40 2.89
CA ALA A 90 12.49 -20.12 1.47
C ALA A 90 13.86 -20.64 0.98
N PRO A 91 13.94 -21.24 -0.22
CA PRO A 91 15.20 -21.79 -0.71
C PRO A 91 16.33 -20.75 -0.71
N LEU A 92 16.03 -19.48 -1.03
CA LEU A 92 16.98 -18.37 -0.91
C LEU A 92 17.66 -18.28 0.47
N LEU A 93 16.93 -18.40 1.57
CA LEU A 93 17.49 -18.31 2.93
C LEU A 93 18.49 -19.44 3.18
N THR A 94 18.15 -20.66 2.76
CA THR A 94 19.04 -21.82 2.89
C THR A 94 20.27 -21.71 1.99
N ALA A 95 20.12 -21.16 0.78
CA ALA A 95 21.22 -20.92 -0.15
C ALA A 95 22.20 -19.87 0.40
N MET A 96 21.67 -18.76 0.93
CA MET A 96 22.48 -17.71 1.58
C MET A 96 23.29 -18.25 2.75
N ALA A 97 22.68 -19.08 3.61
CA ALA A 97 23.38 -19.69 4.74
C ALA A 97 24.51 -20.63 4.28
N ARG A 98 24.27 -21.44 3.25
CA ARG A 98 25.31 -22.32 2.66
C ARG A 98 26.47 -21.53 2.04
N GLN A 99 26.20 -20.34 1.53
CA GLN A 99 27.21 -19.41 0.98
C GLN A 99 27.94 -18.60 2.06
N GLY A 100 27.65 -18.82 3.34
CA GLY A 100 28.25 -18.06 4.44
C GLY A 100 27.80 -16.61 4.52
N ARG A 101 26.69 -16.23 3.86
CA ARG A 101 26.11 -14.89 3.99
C ARG A 101 25.46 -14.75 5.37
N LEU A 102 25.71 -13.62 6.03
CA LEU A 102 25.13 -13.32 7.35
C LEU A 102 23.74 -12.65 7.26
N GLY A 103 23.39 -12.15 6.09
CA GLY A 103 22.17 -11.39 5.84
C GLY A 103 22.05 -10.94 4.39
N PHE A 104 21.00 -10.18 4.12
CA PHE A 104 20.66 -9.63 2.81
C PHE A 104 21.56 -8.45 2.42
N GLY A 105 22.04 -7.65 3.38
CA GLY A 105 23.04 -6.59 3.15
C GLY A 105 22.47 -5.16 3.19
N ASP A 106 23.03 -4.24 2.39
CA ASP A 106 22.73 -2.80 2.48
C ASP A 106 21.33 -2.45 1.94
N HIS A 107 20.31 -2.55 2.81
CA HIS A 107 18.91 -2.18 2.56
C HIS A 107 18.68 -0.68 2.38
N ALA A 108 19.67 0.14 2.73
CA ALA A 108 19.58 1.59 2.69
C ALA A 108 19.98 2.19 1.34
N ARG A 109 20.47 1.37 0.39
CA ARG A 109 20.79 1.87 -0.95
C ARG A 109 19.51 2.33 -1.64
N PRO A 110 19.45 3.60 -2.09
CA PRO A 110 18.39 4.04 -2.99
C PRO A 110 18.32 3.10 -4.19
N ASP A 111 17.14 2.94 -4.78
CA ASP A 111 17.02 2.39 -6.13
C ASP A 111 18.10 3.01 -7.02
N GLU A 112 18.71 2.22 -7.91
CA GLU A 112 19.72 2.71 -8.84
C GLU A 112 19.26 4.03 -9.51
N PRO A 113 20.19 4.98 -9.70
CA PRO A 113 19.86 6.28 -10.28
C PRO A 113 19.16 6.08 -11.63
N GLU A 114 18.06 6.79 -11.81
CA GLU A 114 17.21 6.61 -12.98
C GLU A 114 17.86 7.15 -14.25
N PRO A 115 17.73 6.44 -15.38
CA PRO A 115 18.31 6.89 -16.64
C PRO A 115 17.60 8.10 -17.26
N VAL A 116 16.36 8.44 -16.83
CA VAL A 116 15.56 9.52 -17.45
C VAL A 116 15.07 10.52 -16.41
N ALA A 117 15.58 11.75 -16.47
CA ALA A 117 15.03 12.87 -15.72
C ALA A 117 13.70 13.34 -16.36
N ALA A 118 12.68 13.56 -15.53
CA ALA A 118 11.39 14.09 -15.96
C ALA A 118 10.98 15.26 -15.07
N VAL A 119 10.32 16.25 -15.68
CA VAL A 119 9.71 17.39 -14.98
C VAL A 119 8.31 16.98 -14.51
N PRO A 120 7.87 17.34 -13.30
CA PRO A 120 6.50 17.07 -12.87
C PRO A 120 5.48 17.75 -13.80
N PRO A 121 4.32 17.13 -14.04
CA PRO A 121 3.28 17.70 -14.89
C PRO A 121 2.73 19.01 -14.30
N ALA A 122 2.41 19.98 -15.15
CA ALA A 122 1.82 21.25 -14.73
C ALA A 122 0.30 21.12 -14.53
N SER A 123 -0.33 20.22 -15.29
CA SER A 123 -1.76 19.90 -15.21
C SER A 123 -1.99 18.40 -15.03
N ALA A 124 -2.98 18.06 -14.21
CA ALA A 124 -3.39 16.68 -13.97
C ALA A 124 -4.92 16.51 -14.01
N GLY A 125 -5.35 15.42 -14.63
CA GLY A 125 -6.74 14.96 -14.61
C GLY A 125 -6.94 13.84 -13.58
N ILE A 126 -8.12 13.76 -12.97
CA ILE A 126 -8.54 12.61 -12.18
C ILE A 126 -9.90 12.13 -12.67
N VAL A 127 -10.02 10.84 -12.98
CA VAL A 127 -11.31 10.20 -13.28
C VAL A 127 -11.76 9.43 -12.05
N GLY A 128 -12.77 9.95 -11.35
CA GLY A 128 -13.27 9.38 -10.11
C GLY A 128 -13.58 10.45 -9.07
N SER A 129 -14.48 10.12 -8.14
CA SER A 129 -14.93 11.06 -7.09
C SER A 129 -14.96 10.44 -5.69
N GLY A 130 -14.39 9.24 -5.54
CA GLY A 130 -14.32 8.53 -4.26
C GLY A 130 -13.23 9.10 -3.35
N THR A 131 -13.04 8.46 -2.18
CA THR A 131 -12.04 8.87 -1.18
C THR A 131 -10.63 8.95 -1.74
N MET A 132 -10.22 7.97 -2.56
CA MET A 132 -8.89 7.97 -3.18
C MET A 132 -8.74 9.14 -4.16
N ALA A 133 -9.70 9.31 -5.07
CA ALA A 133 -9.71 10.41 -6.03
C ALA A 133 -9.64 11.79 -5.36
N ALA A 134 -10.46 12.02 -4.32
CA ALA A 134 -10.44 13.26 -3.55
C ALA A 134 -9.10 13.48 -2.83
N GLY A 135 -8.53 12.42 -2.23
CA GLY A 135 -7.22 12.50 -1.57
C GLY A 135 -6.07 12.80 -2.53
N ILE A 136 -6.11 12.24 -3.75
CA ILE A 136 -5.11 12.54 -4.79
C ILE A 136 -5.31 13.96 -5.30
N ALA A 137 -6.54 14.41 -5.53
CA ALA A 137 -6.85 15.77 -5.94
C ALA A 137 -6.33 16.81 -4.93
N GLN A 138 -6.56 16.53 -3.64
CA GLN A 138 -6.01 17.34 -2.56
C GLN A 138 -4.48 17.41 -2.62
N ALA A 139 -3.81 16.26 -2.79
CA ALA A 139 -2.35 16.20 -2.83
C ALA A 139 -1.79 17.00 -4.01
N LEU A 140 -2.35 16.85 -5.21
CA LEU A 140 -1.96 17.58 -6.41
C LEU A 140 -2.12 19.10 -6.24
N ALA A 141 -3.30 19.54 -5.81
CA ALA A 141 -3.62 20.95 -5.68
C ALA A 141 -2.75 21.69 -4.64
N VAL A 142 -2.44 21.03 -3.52
CA VAL A 142 -1.54 21.57 -2.47
C VAL A 142 -0.11 21.73 -3.00
N HIS A 143 0.34 20.84 -3.88
CA HIS A 143 1.67 20.90 -4.49
C HIS A 143 1.69 21.69 -5.80
N GLY A 144 0.68 22.52 -6.04
CA GLY A 144 0.70 23.48 -7.15
C GLY A 144 0.30 22.94 -8.51
N VAL A 145 -0.22 21.71 -8.61
CA VAL A 145 -0.67 21.12 -9.88
C VAL A 145 -2.12 21.53 -10.17
N HIS A 146 -2.37 22.09 -11.35
CA HIS A 146 -3.73 22.40 -11.79
C HIS A 146 -4.49 21.09 -12.00
N THR A 147 -5.61 20.92 -11.29
CA THR A 147 -6.27 19.62 -11.18
C THR A 147 -7.71 19.68 -11.66
N THR A 148 -8.05 18.84 -12.63
CA THR A 148 -9.44 18.64 -13.08
C THR A 148 -9.95 17.29 -12.63
N LEU A 149 -10.97 17.26 -11.76
CA LEU A 149 -11.61 16.04 -11.27
C LEU A 149 -12.92 15.78 -12.03
N VAL A 150 -13.01 14.65 -12.72
CA VAL A 150 -14.19 14.21 -13.48
C VAL A 150 -14.98 13.19 -12.66
N ALA A 151 -16.27 13.46 -12.44
CA ALA A 151 -17.19 12.58 -11.73
C ALA A 151 -18.38 12.16 -12.60
N ARG A 152 -19.02 11.04 -12.24
CA ARG A 152 -20.27 10.55 -12.86
C ARG A 152 -21.48 11.38 -12.37
N GLY A 153 -21.56 12.64 -12.78
CA GLY A 153 -22.66 13.56 -12.51
C GLY A 153 -22.30 14.74 -11.60
N ALA A 154 -23.06 15.83 -11.73
CA ALA A 154 -22.76 17.13 -11.10
C ALA A 154 -22.80 17.06 -9.56
N GLU A 155 -23.71 16.27 -8.99
CA GLU A 155 -23.82 16.11 -7.54
C GLU A 155 -22.55 15.47 -6.94
N ARG A 156 -22.04 14.41 -7.58
CA ARG A 156 -20.81 13.72 -7.16
C ARG A 156 -19.57 14.59 -7.36
N ALA A 157 -19.52 15.35 -8.45
CA ALA A 157 -18.46 16.33 -8.70
C ALA A 157 -18.41 17.37 -7.57
N ALA A 158 -19.55 17.96 -7.24
CA ALA A 158 -19.66 18.94 -6.15
C ALA A 158 -19.36 18.32 -4.78
N ALA A 159 -19.79 17.08 -4.52
CA ALA A 159 -19.48 16.36 -3.29
C ALA A 159 -17.98 16.11 -3.12
N ALA A 160 -17.27 15.75 -4.19
CA ALA A 160 -15.83 15.58 -4.17
C ALA A 160 -15.11 16.90 -3.83
N LEU A 161 -15.49 18.02 -4.45
CA LEU A 161 -14.93 19.34 -4.11
C LEU A 161 -15.18 19.72 -2.65
N ARG A 162 -16.40 19.51 -2.15
CA ARG A 162 -16.72 19.76 -0.72
C ARG A 162 -15.87 18.89 0.20
N SER A 163 -15.65 17.63 -0.16
CA SER A 163 -14.81 16.72 0.61
C SER A 163 -13.35 17.18 0.65
N VAL A 164 -12.79 17.62 -0.49
CA VAL A 164 -11.44 18.17 -0.55
C VAL A 164 -11.34 19.46 0.27
N SER A 165 -12.29 20.39 0.11
CA SER A 165 -12.34 21.63 0.90
C SER A 165 -12.34 21.34 2.40
N ALA A 166 -13.24 20.47 2.87
CA ALA A 166 -13.33 20.11 4.28
C ALA A 166 -12.04 19.44 4.79
N ALA A 167 -11.38 18.62 3.97
CA ALA A 167 -10.11 17.99 4.32
C ALA A 167 -8.97 19.03 4.45
N LEU A 168 -8.93 20.03 3.57
CA LEU A 168 -7.98 21.14 3.65
C LEU A 168 -8.24 22.02 4.87
N ASP A 169 -9.50 22.36 5.16
CA ASP A 169 -9.89 23.14 6.35
C ASP A 169 -9.45 22.43 7.64
N LYS A 170 -9.65 21.11 7.70
CA LYS A 170 -9.18 20.27 8.81
C LYS A 170 -7.66 20.20 8.90
N ALA A 171 -6.94 20.26 7.77
CA ALA A 171 -5.48 20.31 7.78
C ALA A 171 -4.97 21.65 8.34
N VAL A 172 -5.60 22.77 7.97
CA VAL A 172 -5.32 24.11 8.51
C VAL A 172 -5.61 24.15 10.02
N ALA A 173 -6.78 23.69 10.45
CA ALA A 173 -7.16 23.67 11.87
C ALA A 173 -6.20 22.82 12.74
N ARG A 174 -5.49 21.86 12.13
CA ARG A 174 -4.49 21.01 12.79
C ARG A 174 -3.05 21.54 12.67
N GLY A 175 -2.85 22.72 12.10
CA GLY A 175 -1.53 23.31 11.87
C GLY A 175 -0.66 22.53 10.88
N ARG A 176 -1.27 21.73 10.00
CA ARG A 176 -0.55 20.91 8.99
C ARG A 176 -0.49 21.58 7.62
N LEU A 177 -1.20 22.69 7.43
CA LEU A 177 -1.29 23.43 6.18
C LEU A 177 -1.51 24.91 6.48
N GLU A 178 -0.82 25.78 5.76
CA GLU A 178 -1.01 27.22 5.87
C GLU A 178 -2.33 27.67 5.21
N PRO A 179 -3.07 28.64 5.78
CA PRO A 179 -4.30 29.16 5.18
C PRO A 179 -4.14 29.65 3.74
N ALA A 180 -3.03 30.34 3.44
CA ALA A 180 -2.73 30.80 2.08
C ALA A 180 -2.51 29.64 1.10
N THR A 181 -1.91 28.53 1.55
CA THR A 181 -1.72 27.34 0.72
C THR A 181 -3.06 26.65 0.45
N ARG A 182 -3.96 26.63 1.44
CA ARG A 182 -5.33 26.13 1.29
C ARG A 182 -6.12 26.89 0.24
N GLU A 183 -6.10 28.22 0.29
CA GLU A 183 -6.79 29.06 -0.71
C GLU A 183 -6.22 28.85 -2.12
N ALA A 184 -4.90 28.81 -2.24
CA ALA A 184 -4.24 28.54 -3.52
C ALA A 184 -4.58 27.14 -4.06
N ALA A 185 -4.67 26.12 -3.20
CA ALA A 185 -5.04 24.77 -3.60
C ALA A 185 -6.47 24.72 -4.15
N ILE A 186 -7.43 25.38 -3.49
CA ILE A 186 -8.81 25.44 -3.96
C ILE A 186 -8.90 26.17 -5.30
N GLY A 187 -8.14 27.26 -5.50
CA GLY A 187 -8.08 27.96 -6.79
C GLY A 187 -7.53 27.14 -7.96
N ARG A 188 -6.82 26.03 -7.69
CA ARG A 188 -6.28 25.12 -8.72
C ARG A 188 -7.20 23.93 -9.04
N LEU A 189 -8.26 23.72 -8.26
CA LEU A 189 -9.11 22.55 -8.37
C LEU A 189 -10.40 22.89 -9.10
N ARG A 190 -10.63 22.22 -10.23
CA ARG A 190 -11.88 22.27 -10.99
C ARG A 190 -12.54 20.89 -10.96
N ALA A 191 -13.86 20.85 -10.83
CA ALA A 191 -14.61 19.63 -11.10
C ALA A 191 -15.35 19.70 -12.43
N SER A 192 -15.52 18.53 -13.05
CA SER A 192 -16.25 18.35 -14.29
C SER A 192 -17.07 17.06 -14.25
N VAL A 193 -17.99 16.95 -15.20
CA VAL A 193 -18.77 15.75 -15.52
C VAL A 193 -18.44 15.21 -16.91
N SER A 194 -17.63 15.91 -17.71
CA SER A 194 -17.17 15.47 -19.02
C SER A 194 -15.72 15.02 -18.95
N ILE A 195 -15.44 13.86 -19.54
CA ILE A 195 -14.06 13.39 -19.68
C ILE A 195 -13.28 14.22 -20.71
N ASP A 196 -13.97 14.91 -21.64
CA ASP A 196 -13.37 15.77 -22.66
C ASP A 196 -12.59 16.94 -22.06
N ASP A 197 -12.93 17.36 -20.83
CA ASP A 197 -12.21 18.37 -20.07
C ASP A 197 -10.79 17.94 -19.65
N LEU A 198 -10.40 16.70 -19.94
CA LEU A 198 -9.06 16.16 -19.69
C LEU A 198 -8.15 16.17 -20.94
N ALA A 199 -8.63 16.68 -22.08
CA ALA A 199 -7.91 16.65 -23.36
C ALA A 199 -6.50 17.27 -23.28
N ASP A 200 -6.38 18.39 -22.56
CA ASP A 200 -5.15 19.17 -22.44
C ASP A 200 -4.27 18.76 -21.24
N CYS A 201 -4.68 17.79 -20.43
CA CYS A 201 -3.92 17.36 -19.27
C CYS A 201 -2.60 16.68 -19.67
N ASP A 202 -1.53 16.94 -18.92
CA ASP A 202 -0.24 16.26 -19.10
C ASP A 202 -0.25 14.83 -18.54
N PHE A 203 -1.04 14.63 -17.48
CA PHE A 203 -1.06 13.41 -16.68
C PHE A 203 -2.49 13.15 -16.22
N VAL A 204 -3.05 11.96 -16.44
CA VAL A 204 -4.41 11.61 -16.01
C VAL A 204 -4.39 10.38 -15.12
N ILE A 205 -5.06 10.46 -13.98
CA ILE A 205 -5.13 9.42 -12.95
C ILE A 205 -6.55 8.85 -12.88
N GLU A 206 -6.70 7.59 -13.26
CA GLU A 206 -7.92 6.82 -13.06
C GLU A 206 -8.00 6.34 -11.61
N ALA A 207 -9.09 6.71 -10.92
CA ALA A 207 -9.41 6.36 -9.54
C ALA A 207 -10.91 6.04 -9.38
N VAL A 208 -11.45 5.22 -10.27
CA VAL A 208 -12.81 4.67 -10.24
C VAL A 208 -12.88 3.37 -9.43
N VAL A 209 -14.06 2.74 -9.42
CA VAL A 209 -14.30 1.47 -8.72
C VAL A 209 -13.32 0.37 -9.18
N GLU A 210 -12.99 -0.54 -8.27
CA GLU A 210 -11.99 -1.60 -8.50
C GLU A 210 -12.60 -2.80 -9.26
N GLU A 211 -13.13 -2.51 -10.45
CA GLU A 211 -13.75 -3.45 -11.37
C GLU A 211 -13.14 -3.28 -12.77
N GLU A 212 -13.03 -4.39 -13.51
CA GLU A 212 -12.33 -4.42 -14.79
C GLU A 212 -13.06 -3.60 -15.87
N ASP A 213 -14.35 -3.86 -16.09
CA ASP A 213 -15.12 -3.17 -17.14
C ASP A 213 -15.15 -1.64 -16.98
N PRO A 214 -15.44 -1.09 -15.78
CA PRO A 214 -15.39 0.36 -15.59
C PRO A 214 -14.01 0.96 -15.86
N LYS A 215 -12.91 0.31 -15.45
CA LYS A 215 -11.56 0.81 -15.72
C LYS A 215 -11.22 0.76 -17.19
N ARG A 216 -11.46 -0.37 -17.86
CA ARG A 216 -11.21 -0.51 -19.32
C ARG A 216 -12.01 0.53 -20.11
N ALA A 217 -13.26 0.78 -19.74
CA ALA A 217 -14.08 1.83 -20.36
C ALA A 217 -13.49 3.24 -20.16
N VAL A 218 -12.96 3.54 -18.96
CA VAL A 218 -12.26 4.81 -18.71
C VAL A 218 -11.00 4.93 -19.56
N PHE A 219 -10.16 3.89 -19.61
CA PHE A 219 -8.93 3.92 -20.42
C PHE A 219 -9.19 4.08 -21.91
N ALA A 220 -10.20 3.40 -22.46
CA ALA A 220 -10.63 3.57 -23.85
C ALA A 220 -11.12 5.01 -24.13
N ALA A 221 -11.83 5.62 -23.18
CA ALA A 221 -12.27 7.01 -23.31
C ALA A 221 -11.12 8.01 -23.20
N LEU A 222 -10.15 7.76 -22.31
CA LEU A 222 -8.94 8.58 -22.16
C LEU A 222 -8.03 8.50 -23.39
N ASP A 223 -7.89 7.32 -24.00
CA ASP A 223 -7.11 7.13 -25.23
C ASP A 223 -7.60 8.01 -26.38
N ARG A 224 -8.93 8.16 -26.50
CA ARG A 224 -9.56 9.01 -27.51
C ARG A 224 -9.42 10.51 -27.23
N VAL A 225 -9.46 10.90 -25.96
CA VAL A 225 -9.60 12.31 -25.57
C VAL A 225 -8.27 12.99 -25.27
N CYS A 226 -7.38 12.30 -24.54
CA CYS A 226 -6.15 12.90 -24.08
C CYS A 226 -5.16 13.05 -25.23
N ARG A 227 -4.50 14.22 -25.28
CA ARG A 227 -3.49 14.52 -26.29
C ARG A 227 -2.38 13.46 -26.37
N PRO A 228 -1.76 13.27 -27.55
CA PRO A 228 -0.57 12.43 -27.69
C PRO A 228 0.52 12.86 -26.70
N GLY A 229 1.17 11.89 -26.07
CA GLY A 229 2.23 12.12 -25.10
C GLY A 229 1.77 12.22 -23.64
N ALA A 230 0.48 12.47 -23.35
CA ALA A 230 -0.07 12.48 -21.99
C ALA A 230 0.07 11.12 -21.30
N VAL A 231 0.42 11.09 -20.02
CA VAL A 231 0.55 9.84 -19.24
C VAL A 231 -0.81 9.44 -18.67
N LEU A 232 -1.18 8.17 -18.80
CA LEU A 232 -2.40 7.60 -18.24
C LEU A 232 -2.04 6.65 -17.09
N ALA A 233 -2.42 7.00 -15.88
CA ALA A 233 -2.12 6.23 -14.68
C ALA A 233 -3.39 5.60 -14.10
N THR A 234 -3.30 4.37 -13.58
CA THR A 234 -4.35 3.77 -12.75
C THR A 234 -3.92 3.69 -11.30
N THR A 235 -4.85 3.98 -10.37
CA THR A 235 -4.64 3.75 -8.93
C THR A 235 -5.05 2.35 -8.50
N THR A 236 -5.20 1.40 -9.42
CA THR A 236 -5.55 0.02 -9.06
C THR A 236 -4.57 -0.52 -8.01
N SER A 237 -5.10 -1.38 -7.15
CA SER A 237 -4.40 -2.05 -6.07
C SER A 237 -4.21 -3.55 -6.35
N SER A 238 -5.05 -4.13 -7.21
CA SER A 238 -5.16 -5.58 -7.41
C SER A 238 -5.52 -6.01 -8.85
N LEU A 239 -5.91 -5.09 -9.73
CA LEU A 239 -6.15 -5.39 -11.15
C LEU A 239 -4.86 -5.16 -11.95
N SER A 240 -4.76 -5.77 -13.13
CA SER A 240 -3.59 -5.63 -13.99
C SER A 240 -3.57 -4.25 -14.66
N VAL A 241 -2.41 -3.60 -14.59
CA VAL A 241 -2.11 -2.40 -15.39
C VAL A 241 -2.09 -2.75 -16.87
N ALA A 242 -1.64 -3.95 -17.24
CA ALA A 242 -1.65 -4.43 -18.63
C ALA A 242 -3.07 -4.50 -19.22
N ASP A 243 -4.07 -4.95 -18.45
CA ASP A 243 -5.47 -4.98 -18.92
C ASP A 243 -6.02 -3.57 -19.19
N CYS A 244 -5.63 -2.60 -18.36
CA CYS A 244 -5.94 -1.19 -18.58
C CYS A 244 -5.22 -0.66 -19.83
N ALA A 245 -3.94 -1.00 -20.00
CA ALA A 245 -3.14 -0.59 -21.16
C ALA A 245 -3.67 -1.16 -22.48
N ALA A 246 -4.14 -2.42 -22.46
CA ALA A 246 -4.72 -3.11 -23.61
C ALA A 246 -6.05 -2.51 -24.08
N ALA A 247 -6.70 -1.68 -23.25
CA ALA A 247 -7.87 -0.91 -23.65
C ALA A 247 -7.53 0.37 -24.44
N THR A 248 -6.24 0.61 -24.74
CA THR A 248 -5.76 1.83 -25.43
C THR A 248 -4.94 1.48 -26.67
N GLY A 249 -4.84 2.39 -27.63
CA GLY A 249 -3.88 2.32 -28.74
C GLY A 249 -2.45 2.73 -28.35
N ARG A 250 -2.21 3.11 -27.08
CA ARG A 250 -0.95 3.69 -26.58
C ARG A 250 -0.45 3.05 -25.28
N PRO A 251 -0.26 1.72 -25.22
CA PRO A 251 0.14 1.03 -23.99
C PRO A 251 1.47 1.53 -23.39
N ALA A 252 2.33 2.13 -24.22
CA ALA A 252 3.56 2.80 -23.78
C ALA A 252 3.36 3.98 -22.83
N ASP A 253 2.17 4.59 -22.84
CA ASP A 253 1.84 5.77 -22.04
C ASP A 253 1.01 5.42 -20.80
N VAL A 254 0.81 4.13 -20.53
CA VAL A 254 0.02 3.62 -19.42
C VAL A 254 0.91 3.08 -18.30
N VAL A 255 0.60 3.47 -17.06
CA VAL A 255 1.37 3.12 -15.86
C VAL A 255 0.47 2.85 -14.65
N GLY A 256 0.91 1.98 -13.73
CA GLY A 256 0.30 1.85 -12.42
C GLY A 256 0.86 2.90 -11.46
N MET A 257 -0.01 3.60 -10.73
CA MET A 257 0.38 4.55 -9.70
C MET A 257 -0.46 4.29 -8.44
N HIS A 258 -0.06 3.28 -7.68
CA HIS A 258 -0.81 2.81 -6.52
C HIS A 258 -0.52 3.70 -5.30
N PHE A 259 -1.53 4.49 -4.92
CA PHE A 259 -1.52 5.35 -3.73
C PHE A 259 -2.12 4.60 -2.53
N PHE A 260 -1.62 4.91 -1.34
CA PHE A 260 -2.09 4.33 -0.08
C PHE A 260 -3.03 5.28 0.65
N ASN A 261 -4.11 4.74 1.22
CA ASN A 261 -5.12 5.53 1.92
C ASN A 261 -4.64 5.87 3.36
N PRO A 262 -4.71 7.14 3.82
CA PRO A 262 -5.10 8.35 3.08
C PRO A 262 -4.01 8.93 2.17
N ALA A 263 -4.35 9.19 0.90
CA ALA A 263 -3.39 9.65 -0.10
C ALA A 263 -2.61 10.92 0.28
N PRO A 264 -3.16 11.95 0.95
CA PRO A 264 -2.37 13.11 1.38
C PRO A 264 -1.33 12.81 2.46
N VAL A 265 -1.52 11.72 3.22
CA VAL A 265 -0.70 11.39 4.40
C VAL A 265 0.34 10.33 4.06
N MET A 266 -0.06 9.28 3.34
CA MET A 266 0.82 8.16 3.04
C MET A 266 1.96 8.58 2.09
N LYS A 267 3.16 8.12 2.43
CA LYS A 267 4.40 8.49 1.75
C LYS A 267 4.73 7.60 0.57
N LEU A 268 4.28 6.35 0.55
CA LEU A 268 4.56 5.43 -0.54
C LEU A 268 3.68 5.69 -1.77
N VAL A 269 4.26 5.53 -2.95
CA VAL A 269 3.55 5.23 -4.20
C VAL A 269 4.25 4.06 -4.87
N GLU A 270 3.54 2.99 -5.19
CA GLU A 270 4.09 1.93 -6.04
C GLU A 270 3.85 2.29 -7.51
N VAL A 271 4.94 2.38 -8.28
CA VAL A 271 4.91 2.69 -9.71
C VAL A 271 5.03 1.40 -10.51
N GLY A 272 3.88 0.86 -10.88
CA GLY A 272 3.72 -0.37 -11.63
C GLY A 272 3.98 -0.18 -13.13
N HIS A 273 4.77 -1.04 -13.76
CA HIS A 273 5.03 -0.96 -15.20
C HIS A 273 4.85 -2.30 -15.90
N THR A 274 4.30 -2.24 -17.12
CA THR A 274 4.19 -3.40 -18.00
C THR A 274 5.42 -3.50 -18.90
N PRO A 275 5.65 -4.61 -19.62
CA PRO A 275 6.69 -4.68 -20.64
C PRO A 275 6.55 -3.63 -21.77
N HIS A 276 5.36 -3.08 -21.95
CA HIS A 276 5.09 -2.07 -22.98
C HIS A 276 5.24 -0.64 -22.47
N THR A 277 5.18 -0.41 -21.16
CA THR A 277 5.26 0.94 -20.57
C THR A 277 6.63 1.57 -20.89
N ALA A 278 6.62 2.75 -21.52
CA ALA A 278 7.85 3.42 -21.90
C ALA A 278 8.60 3.99 -20.67
N PRO A 279 9.95 4.04 -20.70
CA PRO A 279 10.74 4.65 -19.62
C PRO A 279 10.37 6.10 -19.30
N ARG A 280 9.94 6.88 -20.30
CA ARG A 280 9.47 8.27 -20.10
C ARG A 280 8.20 8.34 -19.23
N THR A 281 7.34 7.33 -19.32
CA THR A 281 6.06 7.25 -18.63
C THR A 281 6.28 6.93 -17.15
N THR A 282 7.14 5.95 -16.84
CA THR A 282 7.53 5.65 -15.46
C THR A 282 8.30 6.81 -14.84
N ALA A 283 9.21 7.45 -15.58
CA ALA A 283 9.94 8.63 -15.11
C ALA A 283 8.98 9.79 -14.74
N ALA A 284 7.98 10.07 -15.58
CA ALA A 284 6.97 11.10 -15.29
C ALA A 284 6.14 10.76 -14.04
N ALA A 285 5.71 9.50 -13.88
CA ALA A 285 4.96 9.07 -12.69
C ALA A 285 5.80 9.20 -11.41
N ARG A 286 7.09 8.87 -11.45
CA ARG A 286 8.02 9.04 -10.33
C ARG A 286 8.31 10.51 -10.03
N ALA A 287 8.50 11.34 -11.06
CA ALA A 287 8.67 12.77 -10.91
C ALA A 287 7.44 13.40 -10.23
N LEU A 288 6.23 13.02 -10.65
CA LEU A 288 5.00 13.44 -10.00
C LEU A 288 4.95 12.97 -8.54
N ALA A 289 5.21 11.69 -8.26
CA ALA A 289 5.21 11.18 -6.88
C ALA A 289 6.17 11.97 -5.97
N ARG A 290 7.41 12.23 -6.43
CA ARG A 290 8.40 13.02 -5.69
C ARG A 290 7.94 14.46 -5.48
N HIS A 291 7.35 15.09 -6.50
CA HIS A 291 6.77 16.43 -6.42
C HIS A 291 5.67 16.53 -5.37
N LEU A 292 4.91 15.46 -5.17
CA LEU A 292 3.90 15.34 -4.11
C LEU A 292 4.47 15.02 -2.71
N GLY A 293 5.80 15.08 -2.55
CA GLY A 293 6.48 14.73 -1.30
C GLY A 293 6.35 13.25 -0.92
N LYS A 294 6.21 12.39 -1.93
CA LYS A 294 6.10 10.92 -1.81
C LYS A 294 7.40 10.23 -2.24
N VAL A 295 7.51 8.98 -1.84
CA VAL A 295 8.61 8.08 -2.19
C VAL A 295 8.05 7.06 -3.19
N PRO A 296 8.38 7.20 -4.49
CA PRO A 296 8.01 6.19 -5.46
C PRO A 296 8.90 4.96 -5.33
N VAL A 297 8.30 3.77 -5.40
CA VAL A 297 8.98 2.48 -5.53
C VAL A 297 8.52 1.82 -6.83
N SER A 298 9.45 1.52 -7.73
CA SER A 298 9.12 0.90 -9.01
C SER A 298 8.99 -0.62 -8.88
N CYS A 299 7.98 -1.19 -9.53
CA CYS A 299 7.82 -2.64 -9.63
C CYS A 299 7.13 -3.04 -10.94
N PRO A 300 7.35 -4.27 -11.44
CA PRO A 300 6.59 -4.81 -12.56
C PRO A 300 5.08 -4.88 -12.25
N ASP A 301 4.23 -4.88 -13.27
CA ASP A 301 2.78 -5.06 -13.11
C ASP A 301 2.44 -6.44 -12.52
N ARG A 302 1.62 -6.45 -11.46
CA ARG A 302 1.18 -7.64 -10.75
C ARG A 302 0.02 -7.30 -9.79
N SER A 303 -0.93 -8.22 -9.59
CA SER A 303 -1.93 -8.07 -8.52
C SER A 303 -1.26 -7.92 -7.16
N GLY A 304 -1.61 -6.84 -6.47
CA GLY A 304 -1.13 -6.51 -5.14
C GLY A 304 0.25 -5.88 -5.07
N PHE A 305 0.91 -5.59 -6.20
CA PHE A 305 2.24 -4.99 -6.26
C PHE A 305 3.19 -5.60 -5.21
N ILE A 306 3.92 -4.82 -4.41
CA ILE A 306 4.78 -5.32 -3.34
C ILE A 306 3.96 -5.44 -2.05
N VAL A 307 3.30 -4.35 -1.63
CA VAL A 307 2.72 -4.25 -0.29
C VAL A 307 1.58 -5.22 -0.08
N ASN A 308 0.58 -5.25 -0.97
CA ASN A 308 -0.59 -6.10 -0.77
C ASN A 308 -0.24 -7.58 -0.95
N TYR A 309 0.75 -7.90 -1.81
CA TYR A 309 1.27 -9.26 -1.98
C TYR A 309 1.85 -9.84 -0.68
N LEU A 310 2.45 -9.01 0.17
CA LEU A 310 2.99 -9.43 1.47
C LEU A 310 1.97 -9.27 2.60
N LEU A 311 1.24 -8.15 2.62
CA LEU A 311 0.34 -7.78 3.72
C LEU A 311 -0.85 -8.73 3.83
N PHE A 312 -1.55 -9.01 2.74
CA PHE A 312 -2.81 -9.76 2.83
C PHE A 312 -2.61 -11.24 3.19
N PRO A 313 -1.60 -11.96 2.66
CA PRO A 313 -1.26 -13.29 3.17
C PRO A 313 -0.90 -13.29 4.65
N TYR A 314 -0.17 -12.29 5.14
CA TYR A 314 0.10 -12.13 6.58
C TYR A 314 -1.20 -11.98 7.39
N LEU A 315 -2.13 -11.14 6.94
CA LEU A 315 -3.42 -10.97 7.61
C LEU A 315 -4.26 -12.26 7.56
N ASN A 316 -4.22 -12.98 6.45
CA ASN A 316 -4.93 -14.24 6.27
C ASN A 316 -4.33 -15.38 7.11
N ASP A 317 -3.01 -15.42 7.27
CA ASP A 317 -2.32 -16.32 8.19
C ASP A 317 -2.77 -16.07 9.63
N ALA A 318 -2.85 -14.80 10.06
CA ALA A 318 -3.33 -14.43 11.38
C ALA A 318 -4.77 -14.92 11.63
N ILE A 319 -5.67 -14.72 10.67
CA ILE A 319 -7.04 -15.26 10.71
C ILE A 319 -7.01 -16.78 10.88
N GLY A 320 -6.23 -17.48 10.05
CA GLY A 320 -6.13 -18.94 10.11
C GLY A 320 -5.59 -19.45 11.46
N MET A 321 -4.69 -18.70 12.10
CA MET A 321 -4.17 -19.05 13.42
C MET A 321 -5.25 -18.97 14.50
N VAL A 322 -6.06 -17.92 14.49
CA VAL A 322 -7.21 -17.79 15.40
C VAL A 322 -8.27 -18.85 15.11
N GLU A 323 -8.55 -19.14 13.84
CA GLU A 323 -9.51 -20.20 13.44
C GLU A 323 -9.12 -21.58 13.98
N ARG A 324 -7.82 -21.88 14.06
CA ARG A 324 -7.29 -23.14 14.59
C ARG A 324 -7.12 -23.12 16.11
N GLY A 325 -7.52 -22.06 16.80
CA GLY A 325 -7.35 -21.90 18.25
C GLY A 325 -5.90 -21.75 18.69
N GLN A 326 -5.00 -21.32 17.81
CA GLN A 326 -3.56 -21.17 18.11
C GLN A 326 -3.24 -19.86 18.83
N ALA A 327 -4.14 -18.88 18.77
CA ALA A 327 -4.02 -17.58 19.42
C ALA A 327 -5.39 -16.91 19.59
N GLY A 328 -5.50 -15.96 20.52
CA GLY A 328 -6.64 -15.03 20.57
C GLY A 328 -6.46 -13.80 19.68
N VAL A 329 -7.57 -13.19 19.25
CA VAL A 329 -7.57 -11.94 18.44
C VAL A 329 -6.80 -10.81 19.13
N ALA A 330 -7.14 -10.49 20.38
CA ALA A 330 -6.51 -9.41 21.13
C ALA A 330 -5.07 -9.74 21.55
N GLU A 331 -4.79 -11.02 21.80
CA GLU A 331 -3.45 -11.50 22.13
C GLU A 331 -2.49 -11.31 20.96
N LEU A 332 -2.88 -11.76 19.76
CA LEU A 332 -2.04 -11.67 18.57
C LEU A 332 -1.85 -10.21 18.13
N ASP A 333 -2.87 -9.38 18.26
CA ASP A 333 -2.74 -7.93 18.02
C ASP A 333 -1.73 -7.27 18.95
N ARG A 334 -1.80 -7.59 20.25
CA ARG A 334 -0.88 -7.05 21.24
C ARG A 334 0.55 -7.53 20.98
N GLU A 335 0.73 -8.83 20.72
CA GLU A 335 2.07 -9.39 20.47
C GLU A 335 2.72 -8.75 19.24
N MET A 336 2.01 -8.67 18.10
CA MET A 336 2.56 -8.06 16.90
C MET A 336 2.89 -6.58 17.09
N HIS A 337 2.10 -5.85 17.88
CA HIS A 337 2.33 -4.44 18.16
C HIS A 337 3.50 -4.21 19.14
N GLU A 338 3.42 -4.82 20.33
CA GLU A 338 4.32 -4.54 21.44
C GLU A 338 5.67 -5.25 21.32
N VAL A 339 5.68 -6.48 20.78
CA VAL A 339 6.90 -7.31 20.68
C VAL A 339 7.58 -7.14 19.33
N HIS A 340 6.80 -7.12 18.24
CA HIS A 340 7.34 -7.08 16.89
C HIS A 340 7.31 -5.68 16.24
N GLY A 341 6.79 -4.68 16.95
CA GLY A 341 6.86 -3.27 16.52
C GLY A 341 5.99 -2.92 15.32
N PHE A 342 4.95 -3.72 15.02
CA PHE A 342 3.98 -3.36 14.00
C PHE A 342 3.13 -2.18 14.48
N PRO A 343 2.85 -1.15 13.67
CA PRO A 343 2.07 0.01 14.12
C PRO A 343 0.67 -0.32 14.60
N ILE A 344 0.05 -1.34 14.00
CA ILE A 344 -1.31 -1.80 14.30
C ILE A 344 -1.29 -3.33 14.21
N GLY A 345 -1.92 -4.01 15.18
CA GLY A 345 -2.10 -5.47 15.15
C GLY A 345 -2.94 -5.94 13.94
N PRO A 346 -2.78 -7.20 13.48
CA PRO A 346 -3.43 -7.70 12.27
C PRO A 346 -4.95 -7.54 12.25
N PHE A 347 -5.66 -7.80 13.34
CA PHE A 347 -7.12 -7.74 13.39
C PHE A 347 -7.64 -6.31 13.48
N ALA A 348 -6.99 -5.44 14.27
CA ALA A 348 -7.27 -4.01 14.26
C ALA A 348 -7.02 -3.38 12.88
N LEU A 349 -6.00 -3.86 12.15
CA LEU A 349 -5.72 -3.44 10.79
C LEU A 349 -6.80 -3.94 9.81
N LEU A 350 -7.20 -5.21 9.88
CA LEU A 350 -8.32 -5.77 9.11
C LEU A 350 -9.61 -4.97 9.29
N ASP A 351 -9.97 -4.64 10.54
CA ASP A 351 -11.16 -3.82 10.84
C ASP A 351 -11.04 -2.38 10.32
N THR A 352 -9.81 -1.87 10.17
CA THR A 352 -9.53 -0.53 9.65
C THR A 352 -9.61 -0.50 8.12
N ILE A 353 -9.05 -1.51 7.44
CA ILE A 353 -9.11 -1.67 5.98
C ILE A 353 -10.54 -1.96 5.53
N GLY A 354 -11.21 -2.86 6.25
CA GLY A 354 -12.49 -3.44 5.90
C GLY A 354 -12.36 -4.89 5.45
N LEU A 355 -13.23 -5.75 6.00
CA LEU A 355 -13.14 -7.19 5.77
C LEU A 355 -13.53 -7.60 4.36
N ASP A 356 -14.47 -6.89 3.75
CA ASP A 356 -14.87 -7.07 2.35
C ASP A 356 -13.75 -6.70 1.37
N VAL A 357 -13.05 -5.59 1.63
CA VAL A 357 -11.88 -5.17 0.84
C VAL A 357 -10.77 -6.21 0.98
N SER A 358 -10.52 -6.67 2.20
CA SER A 358 -9.51 -7.70 2.46
C SER A 358 -9.83 -9.03 1.76
N LEU A 359 -11.09 -9.45 1.80
CA LEU A 359 -11.57 -10.64 1.10
C LEU A 359 -11.43 -10.51 -0.42
N ALA A 360 -11.78 -9.35 -0.98
CA ALA A 360 -11.66 -9.08 -2.42
C ALA A 360 -10.20 -9.18 -2.88
N ILE A 361 -9.27 -8.56 -2.14
CA ILE A 361 -7.83 -8.59 -2.47
C ILE A 361 -7.30 -10.02 -2.36
N LEU A 362 -7.60 -10.75 -1.29
CA LEU A 362 -7.17 -12.15 -1.15
C LEU A 362 -7.69 -13.05 -2.28
N ARG A 363 -8.95 -12.87 -2.71
CA ARG A 363 -9.50 -13.58 -3.87
C ARG A 363 -8.74 -13.28 -5.15
N ARG A 364 -8.38 -12.02 -5.41
CA ARG A 364 -7.58 -11.63 -6.58
C ARG A 364 -6.18 -12.23 -6.54
N LEU A 365 -5.50 -12.12 -5.41
CA LEU A 365 -4.19 -12.74 -5.21
C LEU A 365 -4.25 -14.25 -5.41
N HIS A 366 -5.26 -14.93 -4.85
CA HIS A 366 -5.42 -16.37 -5.03
C HIS A 366 -5.74 -16.76 -6.46
N GLN A 367 -6.57 -15.99 -7.16
CA GLN A 367 -6.87 -16.20 -8.57
C GLN A 367 -5.60 -16.11 -9.43
N GLN A 368 -4.68 -15.18 -9.13
CA GLN A 368 -3.46 -15.01 -9.91
C GLN A 368 -2.36 -16.02 -9.54
N PHE A 369 -2.11 -16.27 -8.26
CA PHE A 369 -0.94 -17.05 -7.81
C PHE A 369 -1.27 -18.48 -7.41
N GLY A 370 -2.53 -18.80 -7.10
CA GLY A 370 -2.92 -20.12 -6.57
C GLY A 370 -2.29 -20.48 -5.22
N ASP A 371 -1.63 -19.53 -4.54
CA ASP A 371 -0.93 -19.79 -3.29
C ASP A 371 -1.92 -20.15 -2.17
N PRO A 372 -1.68 -21.22 -1.39
CA PRO A 372 -2.52 -21.57 -0.25
C PRO A 372 -2.68 -20.44 0.79
N ALA A 373 -1.64 -19.62 1.01
CA ALA A 373 -1.68 -18.52 1.98
C ALA A 373 -2.55 -17.35 1.53
N THR A 374 -2.85 -17.23 0.22
CA THR A 374 -3.77 -16.21 -0.29
C THR A 374 -5.23 -16.71 -0.32
N ARG A 375 -5.48 -18.01 -0.09
CA ARG A 375 -6.85 -18.56 -0.04
C ARG A 375 -7.59 -17.97 1.17
N PRO A 376 -8.68 -17.21 0.98
CA PRO A 376 -9.36 -16.56 2.09
C PRO A 376 -9.82 -17.55 3.17
N GLY A 377 -9.56 -17.23 4.44
CA GLY A 377 -10.06 -18.00 5.58
C GLY A 377 -11.59 -18.08 5.63
N PRO A 378 -12.18 -19.22 6.03
CA PRO A 378 -13.63 -19.37 6.21
C PRO A 378 -14.26 -18.31 7.14
N MET A 379 -13.59 -17.94 8.22
CA MET A 379 -14.01 -16.93 9.20
C MET A 379 -14.14 -15.56 8.55
N LEU A 380 -13.16 -15.16 7.73
CA LEU A 380 -13.24 -13.90 6.99
C LEU A 380 -14.44 -13.90 6.04
N THR A 381 -14.61 -14.99 5.28
CA THR A 381 -15.72 -15.12 4.33
C THR A 381 -17.08 -15.06 5.05
N ARG A 382 -17.19 -15.72 6.20
CA ARG A 382 -18.39 -15.71 7.05
C ARG A 382 -18.70 -14.31 7.58
N LEU A 383 -17.73 -13.61 8.15
CA LEU A 383 -17.93 -12.26 8.70
C LEU A 383 -18.40 -11.28 7.62
N VAL A 384 -17.83 -11.37 6.42
CA VAL A 384 -18.27 -10.54 5.29
C VAL A 384 -19.70 -10.89 4.87
N ALA A 385 -20.05 -12.17 4.81
CA ALA A 385 -21.41 -12.61 4.50
C ALA A 385 -22.44 -12.14 5.56
N GLU A 386 -22.03 -12.02 6.83
CA GLU A 386 -22.84 -11.47 7.93
C GLU A 386 -22.92 -9.93 7.92
N GLY A 387 -22.27 -9.25 6.98
CA GLY A 387 -22.21 -7.79 6.92
C GLY A 387 -21.37 -7.15 8.04
N ARG A 388 -20.45 -7.91 8.63
CA ARG A 388 -19.48 -7.44 9.63
C ARG A 388 -18.20 -7.03 8.92
N LEU A 389 -18.14 -5.78 8.48
CA LEU A 389 -17.11 -5.24 7.58
C LEU A 389 -16.02 -4.43 8.31
N GLY A 390 -15.94 -4.51 9.64
CA GLY A 390 -15.02 -3.73 10.47
C GLY A 390 -15.61 -2.41 10.93
N ARG A 391 -14.75 -1.40 11.08
CA ARG A 391 -15.13 -0.07 11.62
C ARG A 391 -16.26 0.59 10.84
N LYS A 392 -16.26 0.43 9.51
CA LYS A 392 -17.26 1.09 8.63
C LYS A 392 -18.69 0.56 8.80
N SER A 393 -18.85 -0.66 9.30
CA SER A 393 -20.18 -1.24 9.59
C SER A 393 -20.46 -1.34 11.10
N GLY A 394 -19.57 -0.80 11.94
CA GLY A 394 -19.67 -0.93 13.40
C GLY A 394 -19.59 -2.37 13.90
N ALA A 395 -19.04 -3.31 13.12
CA ALA A 395 -18.95 -4.72 13.50
C ALA A 395 -17.84 -5.42 12.73
N GLY A 396 -16.94 -6.12 13.42
CA GLY A 396 -15.76 -6.78 12.86
C GLY A 396 -15.14 -7.77 13.86
N PHE A 397 -13.81 -7.83 13.90
CA PHE A 397 -13.07 -8.65 14.87
C PHE A 397 -13.08 -8.04 16.27
N HIS A 398 -12.83 -6.73 16.37
CA HIS A 398 -12.84 -5.97 17.64
C HIS A 398 -14.13 -5.18 17.84
N VAL A 399 -14.76 -4.77 16.74
CA VAL A 399 -15.97 -3.93 16.81
C VAL A 399 -17.19 -4.82 16.94
N GLN A 400 -18.08 -4.55 17.90
CA GLN A 400 -19.36 -5.24 18.06
C GLN A 400 -20.50 -4.26 17.73
N ARG A 401 -21.59 -4.76 17.13
CA ARG A 401 -22.79 -3.94 16.96
C ARG A 401 -23.28 -3.50 18.35
N PRO A 402 -23.74 -2.25 18.53
CA PRO A 402 -24.48 -1.90 19.72
C PRO A 402 -25.63 -2.91 19.89
N SER A 403 -25.77 -3.51 21.06
CA SER A 403 -26.91 -4.37 21.35
C SER A 403 -28.19 -3.55 21.24
N GLU A 404 -29.09 -3.91 20.32
CA GLU A 404 -30.48 -3.44 20.34
C GLU A 404 -31.10 -3.92 21.67
N GLY A 405 -31.06 -3.06 22.70
CA GLY A 405 -31.54 -3.40 24.03
C GLY A 405 -30.88 -2.67 25.21
N ALA A 406 -29.75 -1.98 25.01
CA ALA A 406 -29.18 -1.13 26.07
C ALA A 406 -29.72 0.31 25.95
N SER A 407 -31.05 0.46 26.06
CA SER A 407 -31.67 1.72 26.42
C SER A 407 -31.94 1.68 27.93
N ARG A 408 -31.24 2.52 28.67
CA ARG A 408 -31.74 3.21 29.88
C ARG A 408 -30.82 4.36 30.22
#